data_AF-A0A267FYA3-F1
#
_entry.id   AF-A0A267FYA3-F1
#
_cell.length_a   1.000
_cell.length_b   1.000
_cell.length_c   1.000
_cell.angle_alpha   90.00
_cell.angle_beta   90.00
_cell.angle_gamma   90.00
#
_symmetry.space_group_name_H-M   'P 1'
#
loop_
_entity.id
_entity.type
_entity.pdbx_description
1 polymer ?
#
loop_
_entity_poly.entity_id
_entity_poly.type
_entity_poly.pdbx_seq_one_letter_code
_entity_poly.pdbx_strand_id
1 'polypeptide(L)'
;SVAPKPESLHQRASEVAAMSDALDPLTAAAAFAEADDEDTSQHQKLNGDGPAAVLPASPELTLAGSRRFGDDNSLMTSFEEGGGDEDEDKGEDSGEGESDASVTEIVAKSTVRPQPRSPLPPPPPPPQQQQQQQNQPASSAAAAASKQESNDLFVTVDDPIKKVTTMEAFVLYRVSSNGTRPELGDRVHSVRRRFTDFSRLRMALAEAWPGRVLPPLPEKHPLATIDRFDSRFVGRRARALQRFLGRLADNPVLSAAPVFLAFLTAPDSQEFERQCKQLQQPQASLLPQLLLSKSRRAAQSSALRPEFVAADRVAAGAGRLFGRFEKAADRLAGELRGLAAEEAALAEALYSLQLAEKAWAADSGCDSAAVEDLRRAAKAASDGVRAAEDLAEFASEEVGQPMHEYLLYTGCVRDCLTRASGLQAQAQAAQDSLEKARTAEQQQPTQPSSSAAASAERIAELSSRSNRLSDIASAACADLTADLDRWRLDRIRDTRTLLHGLAAAHTDRLTTTAEAWAAAAATANESAGSNSPSLAARRQRPQLQRMDDREGDSDDD
;
A
#
# COMPACT_ATOMS: atom_id res chain seq x y z
N SER A 1 -19.79 -29.17 15.03
CA SER A 1 -19.97 -28.10 14.03
C SER A 1 -21.07 -27.18 14.53
N VAL A 2 -20.72 -26.22 15.39
CA VAL A 2 -21.62 -25.12 15.76
C VAL A 2 -21.10 -23.94 14.95
N ALA A 3 -21.73 -23.68 13.82
CA ALA A 3 -21.54 -22.40 13.13
C ALA A 3 -21.88 -21.29 14.14
N PRO A 4 -21.06 -20.24 14.28
CA PRO A 4 -21.45 -19.12 15.12
C PRO A 4 -22.77 -18.58 14.59
N LYS A 5 -23.77 -18.46 15.48
CA LYS A 5 -25.05 -17.83 15.15
C LYS A 5 -24.75 -16.45 14.55
N PRO A 6 -25.52 -16.00 13.56
CA PRO A 6 -25.47 -14.62 13.10
C PRO A 6 -26.02 -13.74 14.23
N GLU A 7 -25.19 -13.41 15.22
CA GLU A 7 -25.37 -12.14 15.94
C GLU A 7 -25.46 -11.08 14.85
N SER A 8 -26.66 -10.50 14.74
CA SER A 8 -27.10 -9.88 13.49
C SER A 8 -26.08 -8.85 13.04
N LEU A 9 -25.67 -8.90 11.77
CA LEU A 9 -24.79 -7.88 11.18
C LEU A 9 -25.32 -6.46 11.45
N HIS A 10 -26.64 -6.34 11.64
CA HIS A 10 -27.33 -5.13 12.06
C HIS A 10 -26.97 -4.68 13.48
N GLN A 11 -26.89 -5.60 14.45
CA GLN A 11 -26.47 -5.32 15.82
C GLN A 11 -24.99 -4.90 15.86
N ARG A 12 -24.09 -5.59 15.13
CA ARG A 12 -22.68 -5.18 15.04
C ARG A 12 -22.51 -3.82 14.37
N ALA A 13 -23.27 -3.53 13.31
CA ALA A 13 -23.28 -2.21 12.67
C ALA A 13 -23.83 -1.11 13.61
N SER A 14 -24.87 -1.43 14.39
CA SER A 14 -25.44 -0.53 15.39
C SER A 14 -24.49 -0.29 16.57
N GLU A 15 -23.73 -1.29 16.99
CA GLU A 15 -22.71 -1.17 18.04
C GLU A 15 -21.53 -0.31 17.58
N VAL A 16 -21.04 -0.51 16.34
CA VAL A 16 -20.00 0.35 15.76
C VAL A 16 -20.46 1.81 15.66
N ALA A 17 -21.73 2.04 15.27
CA ALA A 17 -22.31 3.38 15.25
C ALA A 17 -22.44 3.98 16.67
N ALA A 18 -22.83 3.19 17.68
CA ALA A 18 -22.95 3.64 19.06
C ALA A 18 -21.60 3.90 19.74
N MET A 19 -20.55 3.15 19.39
CA MET A 19 -19.17 3.35 19.88
C MET A 19 -18.51 4.61 19.31
N SER A 20 -19.03 5.17 18.22
CA SER A 20 -18.58 6.46 17.69
C SER A 20 -18.95 7.63 18.62
N ASP A 21 -20.04 7.50 19.38
CA ASP A 21 -20.60 8.58 20.21
C ASP A 21 -20.14 8.52 21.68
N ALA A 22 -19.57 7.39 22.11
CA ALA A 22 -19.07 7.20 23.46
C ALA A 22 -17.62 6.72 23.39
N LEU A 23 -16.64 7.57 23.74
CA LEU A 23 -15.50 7.25 24.62
C LEU A 23 -14.42 8.34 24.61
N ASP A 24 -13.83 8.53 25.79
CA ASP A 24 -12.53 9.15 25.99
C ASP A 24 -11.47 8.36 25.18
N PRO A 25 -10.70 9.01 24.29
CA PRO A 25 -9.87 8.35 23.26
C PRO A 25 -8.81 7.36 23.80
N LEU A 26 -8.38 7.49 25.06
CA LEU A 26 -7.44 6.57 25.70
C LEU A 26 -8.08 5.21 26.06
N THR A 27 -9.35 5.23 26.46
CA THR A 27 -10.08 4.03 26.89
C THR A 27 -10.54 3.22 25.68
N ALA A 28 -10.93 3.88 24.58
CA ALA A 28 -11.25 3.22 23.31
C ALA A 28 -10.01 2.49 22.71
N ALA A 29 -8.84 3.12 22.76
CA ALA A 29 -7.60 2.51 22.27
C ALA A 29 -7.14 1.29 23.09
N ALA A 30 -7.45 1.26 24.39
CA ALA A 30 -7.19 0.13 25.28
C ALA A 30 -8.22 -1.01 25.11
N ALA A 31 -9.52 -0.70 24.94
CA ALA A 31 -10.57 -1.69 24.67
C ALA A 31 -10.32 -2.45 23.35
N PHE A 32 -9.82 -1.75 22.32
CA PHE A 32 -9.35 -2.39 21.09
C PHE A 32 -8.08 -3.24 21.25
N ALA A 33 -7.37 -3.15 22.38
CA ALA A 33 -6.19 -3.97 22.67
C ALA A 33 -6.54 -5.28 23.39
N GLU A 34 -7.61 -5.32 24.18
CA GLU A 34 -8.02 -6.51 24.96
C GLU A 34 -8.95 -7.45 24.19
N ALA A 35 -9.75 -6.96 23.25
CA ALA A 35 -10.71 -7.78 22.50
C ALA A 35 -10.09 -8.84 21.58
N ASP A 36 -8.79 -8.75 21.24
CA ASP A 36 -8.14 -9.62 20.24
C ASP A 36 -7.32 -10.80 20.84
N ASP A 37 -7.08 -10.85 22.16
CA ASP A 37 -6.47 -12.05 22.77
C ASP A 37 -7.45 -13.24 22.81
N GLU A 38 -8.76 -12.98 22.76
CA GLU A 38 -9.78 -14.04 22.71
C GLU A 38 -10.08 -14.54 21.29
N ASP A 39 -10.14 -13.66 20.28
CA ASP A 39 -10.57 -14.04 18.92
C ASP A 39 -9.46 -14.75 18.11
N THR A 40 -8.19 -14.44 18.39
CA THR A 40 -7.04 -15.09 17.74
C THR A 40 -6.85 -16.54 18.22
N SER A 41 -7.26 -16.84 19.47
CA SER A 41 -7.15 -18.17 20.08
C SER A 41 -8.22 -19.15 19.56
N GLN A 42 -9.38 -18.64 19.12
CA GLN A 42 -10.46 -19.47 18.57
C GLN A 42 -10.24 -19.86 17.11
N HIS A 43 -9.60 -18.99 16.30
CA HIS A 43 -9.34 -19.28 14.89
C HIS A 43 -8.17 -20.25 14.65
N GLN A 44 -7.20 -20.38 15.57
CA GLN A 44 -6.07 -21.31 15.42
C GLN A 44 -6.42 -22.77 15.76
N LYS A 45 -7.56 -23.04 16.39
CA LYS A 45 -7.98 -24.40 16.80
C LYS A 45 -8.87 -25.14 15.79
N LEU A 46 -9.23 -24.52 14.66
CA LEU A 46 -10.19 -25.09 13.69
C LEU A 46 -9.57 -25.65 12.40
N ASN A 47 -8.24 -25.66 12.26
CA ASN A 47 -7.55 -26.34 11.16
C ASN A 47 -6.73 -27.51 11.68
N GLY A 48 -7.38 -28.66 11.84
CA GLY A 48 -6.75 -29.95 12.15
C GLY A 48 -7.66 -31.11 11.74
N ASP A 49 -7.23 -31.81 10.68
CA ASP A 49 -7.64 -33.11 10.11
C ASP A 49 -8.93 -33.83 10.57
N GLY A 50 -9.78 -34.19 9.59
CA GLY A 50 -10.83 -35.21 9.71
C GLY A 50 -11.76 -35.29 8.48
N PRO A 51 -12.28 -36.47 8.09
CA PRO A 51 -12.38 -36.90 6.68
C PRO A 51 -13.65 -36.46 5.94
N ALA A 52 -13.53 -36.43 4.61
CA ALA A 52 -14.57 -36.08 3.64
C ALA A 52 -15.80 -37.00 3.73
N ALA A 53 -16.96 -36.41 4.04
CA ALA A 53 -18.26 -37.05 3.93
C ALA A 53 -18.89 -36.69 2.57
N VAL A 54 -19.08 -37.74 1.78
CA VAL A 54 -19.85 -37.78 0.53
C VAL A 54 -21.30 -37.40 0.79
N LEU A 55 -21.86 -36.48 -0.02
CA LEU A 55 -23.30 -36.27 -0.17
C LEU A 55 -23.68 -36.18 -1.65
N PRO A 56 -24.92 -36.58 -2.00
CA PRO A 56 -25.25 -37.20 -3.29
C PRO A 56 -25.58 -36.19 -4.39
N ALA A 57 -25.21 -36.57 -5.63
CA ALA A 57 -25.60 -35.89 -6.84
C ALA A 57 -27.12 -36.03 -7.12
N SER A 58 -27.74 -34.95 -7.61
CA SER A 58 -29.04 -34.97 -8.29
C SER A 58 -28.81 -34.92 -9.82
N PRO A 59 -29.78 -35.39 -10.63
CA PRO A 59 -29.49 -36.13 -11.85
C PRO A 59 -29.27 -35.24 -13.09
N GLU A 60 -28.22 -35.55 -13.85
CA GLU A 60 -28.05 -35.07 -15.22
C GLU A 60 -28.85 -35.92 -16.22
N LEU A 61 -29.48 -35.21 -17.14
CA LEU A 61 -30.16 -35.75 -18.32
C LEU A 61 -29.13 -36.33 -19.30
N THR A 62 -29.29 -37.61 -19.61
CA THR A 62 -28.54 -38.35 -20.62
C THR A 62 -28.85 -37.86 -22.02
N LEU A 63 -27.83 -37.36 -22.74
CA LEU A 63 -27.79 -37.42 -24.20
C LEU A 63 -26.65 -38.37 -24.60
N ALA A 64 -27.03 -39.48 -25.23
CA ALA A 64 -26.13 -40.55 -25.61
C ALA A 64 -25.27 -40.20 -26.83
N GLY A 65 -24.01 -40.66 -26.80
CA GLY A 65 -23.39 -41.24 -27.98
C GLY A 65 -21.99 -40.74 -28.33
N SER A 66 -20.94 -41.40 -27.81
CA SER A 66 -20.04 -42.17 -28.69
C SER A 66 -18.91 -42.85 -27.93
N ARG A 67 -18.64 -44.06 -28.38
CA ARG A 67 -17.73 -45.09 -27.86
C ARG A 67 -16.25 -44.72 -28.01
N ARG A 68 -15.44 -45.03 -26.99
CA ARG A 68 -14.07 -45.62 -27.03
C ARG A 68 -13.84 -46.29 -25.66
N PHE A 69 -13.85 -47.61 -25.47
CA PHE A 69 -12.83 -48.63 -25.76
C PHE A 69 -11.39 -48.23 -25.43
N GLY A 70 -10.82 -48.93 -24.44
CA GLY A 70 -9.39 -49.29 -24.43
C GLY A 70 -8.62 -48.85 -23.19
N ASP A 71 -8.62 -49.72 -22.17
CA ASP A 71 -7.71 -49.74 -21.03
C ASP A 71 -6.23 -49.82 -21.46
N ASP A 72 -5.31 -49.31 -20.62
CA ASP A 72 -4.32 -50.18 -19.94
C ASP A 72 -3.30 -49.40 -19.07
N ASN A 73 -3.06 -49.97 -17.88
CA ASN A 73 -1.96 -49.83 -16.92
C ASN A 73 -1.65 -48.46 -16.29
N SER A 74 -1.86 -48.20 -15.00
CA SER A 74 -1.50 -48.93 -13.76
C SER A 74 -0.01 -49.02 -13.44
N LEU A 75 0.29 -48.73 -12.16
CA LEU A 75 1.52 -48.89 -11.36
C LEU A 75 2.47 -47.67 -11.36
N MET A 76 2.48 -46.83 -10.32
CA MET A 76 2.94 -47.06 -8.93
C MET A 76 4.46 -47.24 -8.87
N THR A 77 5.18 -46.27 -8.30
CA THR A 77 6.25 -46.53 -7.33
C THR A 77 6.61 -45.26 -6.54
N SER A 78 6.77 -45.52 -5.25
CA SER A 78 7.31 -44.69 -4.20
C SER A 78 8.84 -44.84 -4.14
N PHE A 79 9.46 -43.96 -3.35
CA PHE A 79 10.58 -44.24 -2.44
C PHE A 79 12.04 -44.03 -2.90
N GLU A 80 12.66 -43.11 -2.13
CA GLU A 80 13.98 -43.08 -1.49
C GLU A 80 15.33 -42.97 -2.23
N GLU A 81 16.10 -42.04 -1.63
CA GLU A 81 17.55 -41.94 -1.37
C GLU A 81 18.55 -42.92 -2.00
N GLY A 82 19.72 -42.36 -2.34
CA GLY A 82 20.99 -43.10 -2.40
C GLY A 82 21.96 -42.52 -3.42
N GLY A 83 23.15 -42.14 -2.98
CA GLY A 83 24.18 -41.46 -3.79
C GLY A 83 25.24 -42.37 -4.41
N GLY A 84 26.40 -41.76 -4.68
CA GLY A 84 27.62 -42.37 -5.25
C GLY A 84 27.67 -42.12 -6.76
N ASP A 85 28.47 -41.15 -7.24
CA ASP A 85 29.92 -41.18 -7.47
C ASP A 85 30.34 -42.01 -8.71
N GLU A 86 31.39 -41.50 -9.34
CA GLU A 86 32.25 -42.09 -10.39
C GLU A 86 31.89 -41.76 -11.86
N ASP A 87 32.55 -40.69 -12.32
CA ASP A 87 33.69 -40.71 -13.24
C ASP A 87 33.54 -41.15 -14.71
N GLU A 88 34.28 -40.37 -15.52
CA GLU A 88 34.89 -40.71 -16.82
C GLU A 88 33.93 -40.88 -18.02
N ASP A 89 34.26 -40.52 -19.26
CA ASP A 89 35.36 -39.82 -19.91
C ASP A 89 34.99 -39.86 -21.42
N LYS A 90 35.54 -38.91 -22.20
CA LYS A 90 35.60 -38.88 -23.69
C LYS A 90 34.25 -38.81 -24.44
N GLY A 91 34.13 -38.09 -25.54
CA GLY A 91 35.11 -37.42 -26.39
C GLY A 91 34.39 -37.00 -27.66
N GLU A 92 34.88 -35.91 -28.23
CA GLU A 92 35.02 -35.60 -29.66
C GLU A 92 34.11 -36.34 -30.66
N ASP A 93 33.40 -35.58 -31.50
CA ASP A 93 33.89 -35.25 -32.86
C ASP A 93 32.72 -35.02 -33.83
N SER A 94 32.93 -34.03 -34.71
CA SER A 94 32.37 -33.86 -36.06
C SER A 94 30.84 -33.86 -36.24
N GLY A 95 30.22 -32.93 -36.96
CA GLY A 95 30.68 -32.24 -38.16
C GLY A 95 29.58 -32.40 -39.22
N GLU A 96 29.31 -31.30 -39.93
CA GLU A 96 28.58 -31.26 -41.23
C GLU A 96 27.06 -31.53 -41.15
N GLY A 97 26.16 -30.87 -41.87
CA GLY A 97 26.25 -29.94 -42.97
C GLY A 97 24.87 -29.89 -43.68
N GLU A 98 24.51 -28.70 -44.15
CA GLU A 98 23.75 -28.42 -45.38
C GLU A 98 22.24 -28.69 -45.56
N SER A 99 21.72 -27.88 -46.51
CA SER A 99 20.41 -27.76 -47.17
C SER A 99 19.39 -26.88 -46.42
N ASP A 100 19.16 -25.62 -46.79
CA ASP A 100 18.81 -24.98 -48.07
C ASP A 100 17.50 -25.50 -48.68
N ALA A 101 16.48 -24.62 -48.65
CA ALA A 101 15.34 -24.61 -49.57
C ALA A 101 14.63 -23.25 -49.47
N SER A 102 14.98 -22.38 -50.41
CA SER A 102 14.23 -21.20 -50.84
C SER A 102 13.24 -21.60 -51.95
N VAL A 103 12.04 -20.97 -52.02
CA VAL A 103 11.19 -20.71 -53.23
C VAL A 103 10.08 -19.72 -52.79
N THR A 104 10.25 -18.41 -52.99
CA THR A 104 9.58 -17.51 -53.98
C THR A 104 8.05 -17.55 -54.01
N GLU A 105 7.33 -16.49 -53.59
CA GLU A 105 7.02 -15.23 -54.30
C GLU A 105 5.98 -15.40 -55.44
N ILE A 106 4.74 -14.89 -55.24
CA ILE A 106 3.91 -14.30 -56.30
C ILE A 106 3.18 -13.07 -55.77
N VAL A 107 3.34 -12.00 -56.55
CA VAL A 107 2.88 -10.62 -56.45
C VAL A 107 1.41 -10.46 -56.87
N ALA A 108 0.67 -9.57 -56.22
CA ALA A 108 -0.34 -8.73 -56.89
C ALA A 108 -0.51 -7.38 -56.17
N LYS A 109 -0.66 -6.35 -57.00
CA LYS A 109 -0.36 -4.93 -56.79
C LYS A 109 -1.68 -4.14 -56.89
N SER A 110 -1.94 -3.19 -55.98
CA SER A 110 -2.72 -2.02 -56.35
C SER A 110 -2.51 -0.85 -55.40
N THR A 111 -2.23 0.30 -56.00
CA THR A 111 -1.68 1.53 -55.43
C THR A 111 -2.76 2.61 -55.49
N VAL A 112 -3.05 3.32 -54.39
CA VAL A 112 -3.53 4.72 -54.43
C VAL A 112 -2.92 5.48 -53.25
N ARG A 113 -2.19 6.56 -53.56
CA ARG A 113 -1.46 7.45 -52.65
C ARG A 113 -2.16 8.81 -52.64
N PRO A 114 -2.47 9.45 -51.51
CA PRO A 114 -2.79 10.86 -51.47
C PRO A 114 -1.55 11.72 -51.16
N GLN A 115 -1.43 12.84 -51.86
CA GLN A 115 -0.37 13.85 -51.77
C GLN A 115 -0.50 14.72 -50.50
N PRO A 116 0.62 15.24 -49.94
CA PRO A 116 0.58 16.18 -48.81
C PRO A 116 0.29 17.62 -49.29
N ARG A 117 -0.67 18.29 -48.64
CA ARG A 117 -0.96 19.72 -48.83
C ARG A 117 -0.09 20.58 -47.90
N SER A 118 0.44 21.67 -48.43
CA SER A 118 1.22 22.70 -47.73
C SER A 118 0.39 23.45 -46.67
N PRO A 119 1.01 23.95 -45.57
CA PRO A 119 0.29 24.64 -44.50
C PRO A 119 -0.01 26.11 -44.84
N LEU A 120 -1.24 26.55 -44.57
CA LEU A 120 -1.67 27.96 -44.58
C LEU A 120 -1.20 28.70 -43.31
N PRO A 121 -0.98 30.03 -43.37
CA PRO A 121 -0.62 30.84 -42.20
C PRO A 121 -1.82 31.13 -41.28
N PRO A 122 -1.59 31.42 -39.97
CA PRO A 122 -2.65 31.70 -39.00
C PRO A 122 -3.25 33.12 -39.15
N PRO A 123 -4.52 33.33 -38.77
CA PRO A 123 -5.19 34.63 -38.81
C PRO A 123 -4.74 35.58 -37.68
N PRO A 124 -4.90 36.91 -37.85
CA PRO A 124 -4.47 37.92 -36.88
C PRO A 124 -5.38 38.00 -35.64
N PRO A 125 -4.87 38.47 -34.48
CA PRO A 125 -5.66 38.64 -33.27
C PRO A 125 -6.61 39.87 -33.34
N PRO A 126 -7.76 39.84 -32.63
CA PRO A 126 -8.68 40.98 -32.57
C PRO A 126 -8.13 42.15 -31.74
N PRO A 127 -8.60 43.38 -32.00
CA PRO A 127 -8.03 44.59 -31.39
C PRO A 127 -8.36 44.73 -29.90
N GLN A 128 -7.33 45.10 -29.13
CA GLN A 128 -7.43 45.50 -27.72
C GLN A 128 -8.26 46.79 -27.59
N GLN A 129 -9.38 46.72 -26.87
CA GLN A 129 -10.05 47.91 -26.33
C GLN A 129 -9.52 48.19 -24.93
N GLN A 130 -8.92 49.37 -24.77
CA GLN A 130 -8.58 49.97 -23.49
C GLN A 130 -9.84 50.57 -22.84
N GLN A 131 -10.11 50.16 -21.60
CA GLN A 131 -10.89 50.84 -20.55
C GLN A 131 -10.71 49.95 -19.31
N GLN A 132 -10.50 50.40 -18.07
CA GLN A 132 -10.19 51.68 -17.44
C GLN A 132 -9.98 51.28 -15.97
N GLN A 133 -8.88 51.70 -15.33
CA GLN A 133 -8.64 51.43 -13.90
C GLN A 133 -9.69 52.12 -13.04
N GLN A 134 -10.32 51.39 -12.12
CA GLN A 134 -10.85 51.95 -10.88
C GLN A 134 -10.30 51.16 -9.68
N ASN A 135 -9.51 51.87 -8.88
CA ASN A 135 -9.02 51.49 -7.56
C ASN A 135 -10.17 51.47 -6.54
N GLN A 136 -10.27 50.40 -5.75
CA GLN A 136 -10.55 50.51 -4.31
C GLN A 136 -9.78 49.40 -3.53
N PRO A 137 -9.42 49.65 -2.26
CA PRO A 137 -8.28 49.00 -1.62
C PRO A 137 -8.63 48.01 -0.49
N ALA A 138 -7.60 47.23 -0.14
CA ALA A 138 -7.27 46.72 1.19
C ALA A 138 -7.91 45.42 1.73
N SER A 139 -6.99 44.45 1.90
CA SER A 139 -6.77 43.69 3.15
C SER A 139 -7.86 42.74 3.65
N SER A 140 -7.74 41.47 3.25
CA SER A 140 -7.79 40.34 4.21
C SER A 140 -7.23 39.02 3.66
N ALA A 141 -6.95 38.91 2.36
CA ALA A 141 -6.47 37.66 1.76
C ALA A 141 -4.96 37.39 1.88
N ALA A 142 -4.14 38.39 2.22
CA ALA A 142 -2.68 38.26 2.25
C ALA A 142 -2.10 37.71 3.57
N ALA A 143 -2.93 37.54 4.62
CA ALA A 143 -2.48 36.99 5.91
C ALA A 143 -2.71 35.47 6.04
N ALA A 144 -3.36 34.83 5.06
CA ALA A 144 -3.57 33.38 5.04
C ALA A 144 -2.57 32.62 4.15
N ALA A 145 -1.62 33.31 3.52
CA ALA A 145 -0.67 32.74 2.56
C ALA A 145 0.75 32.48 3.13
N SER A 146 0.97 32.63 4.44
CA SER A 146 2.32 32.53 5.04
C SER A 146 2.63 31.22 5.75
N LYS A 147 2.10 30.08 5.28
CA LYS A 147 2.47 28.75 5.81
C LYS A 147 2.31 27.57 4.84
N GLN A 148 2.41 27.81 3.53
CA GLN A 148 2.81 26.74 2.60
C GLN A 148 4.33 26.79 2.53
N GLU A 149 5.00 25.83 3.18
CA GLU A 149 6.40 25.53 2.88
C GLU A 149 6.48 25.33 1.36
N SER A 150 7.25 26.17 0.67
CA SER A 150 7.52 25.97 -0.75
C SER A 150 8.31 24.67 -0.84
N ASN A 151 7.67 23.62 -1.37
CA ASN A 151 8.38 22.39 -1.71
C ASN A 151 9.35 22.72 -2.85
N ASP A 152 10.57 23.10 -2.49
CA ASP A 152 11.63 23.49 -3.43
C ASP A 152 12.29 22.30 -4.13
N LEU A 153 11.87 21.07 -3.79
CA LEU A 153 12.37 19.82 -4.34
C LEU A 153 11.22 18.83 -4.58
N PHE A 154 11.00 18.48 -5.84
CA PHE A 154 10.05 17.47 -6.27
C PHE A 154 10.81 16.25 -6.78
N VAL A 155 10.47 15.07 -6.28
CA VAL A 155 11.10 13.81 -6.69
C VAL A 155 10.05 12.88 -7.28
N THR A 156 10.36 12.25 -8.41
CA THR A 156 9.52 11.25 -9.07
C THR A 156 10.28 9.94 -9.29
N VAL A 157 9.59 8.82 -9.10
CA VAL A 157 10.07 7.45 -9.29
C VAL A 157 9.14 6.78 -10.29
N ASP A 158 9.66 6.50 -11.47
CA ASP A 158 8.89 5.97 -12.59
C ASP A 158 9.75 5.08 -13.51
N ASP A 159 9.16 4.68 -14.64
CA ASP A 159 9.83 3.96 -15.74
C ASP A 159 10.70 2.77 -15.28
N PRO A 160 10.07 1.73 -14.71
CA PRO A 160 10.78 0.54 -14.26
C PRO A 160 11.31 -0.24 -15.46
N ILE A 161 12.62 -0.50 -15.48
CA ILE A 161 13.29 -1.27 -16.53
C ILE A 161 13.95 -2.51 -15.94
N LYS A 162 13.67 -3.67 -16.52
CA LYS A 162 14.40 -4.90 -16.23
C LYS A 162 15.80 -4.82 -16.83
N LYS A 163 16.82 -4.84 -15.98
CA LYS A 163 18.23 -4.98 -16.37
C LYS A 163 18.69 -6.39 -16.08
N VAL A 164 19.21 -7.08 -17.10
CA VAL A 164 19.84 -8.38 -16.98
C VAL A 164 21.34 -8.18 -17.15
N THR A 165 22.11 -8.67 -16.18
CA THR A 165 23.58 -8.71 -16.21
C THR A 165 24.02 -10.16 -16.27
N THR A 166 25.32 -10.40 -16.45
CA THR A 166 25.90 -11.74 -16.48
C THR A 166 25.66 -12.54 -15.19
N MET A 167 25.48 -11.87 -14.04
CA MET A 167 25.35 -12.52 -12.74
C MET A 167 23.97 -12.37 -12.09
N GLU A 168 23.24 -11.29 -12.41
CA GLU A 168 21.94 -11.01 -11.79
C GLU A 168 21.00 -10.26 -12.74
N ALA A 169 19.70 -10.42 -12.53
CA ALA A 169 18.69 -9.55 -13.13
C ALA A 169 17.99 -8.74 -12.03
N PHE A 170 17.69 -7.48 -12.28
CA PHE A 170 17.03 -6.58 -11.32
C PHE A 170 16.24 -5.50 -12.03
N VAL A 171 15.39 -4.79 -11.30
CA VAL A 171 14.61 -3.65 -11.82
C VAL A 171 15.31 -2.35 -11.45
N LEU A 172 15.52 -1.50 -12.44
CA LEU A 172 15.97 -0.13 -12.29
C LEU A 172 14.77 0.81 -12.39
N TYR A 173 14.66 1.72 -11.45
CA TYR A 173 13.69 2.81 -11.46
C TYR A 173 14.38 4.09 -11.89
N ARG A 174 13.71 4.90 -12.70
CA ARG A 174 14.16 6.25 -12.98
C ARG A 174 13.75 7.13 -11.80
N VAL A 175 14.72 7.80 -11.20
CA VAL A 175 14.53 8.77 -10.13
C VAL A 175 14.83 10.13 -10.73
N SER A 176 13.80 10.96 -10.88
CA SER A 176 13.97 12.33 -11.38
C SER A 176 13.75 13.31 -10.24
N SER A 177 14.63 14.29 -10.12
CA SER A 177 14.50 15.38 -9.15
C SER A 177 14.41 16.70 -9.90
N ASN A 178 13.47 17.54 -9.49
CA ASN A 178 13.25 18.87 -10.02
C ASN A 178 13.23 19.84 -8.84
N GLY A 179 14.12 20.81 -8.83
CA GLY A 179 14.20 21.76 -7.74
C GLY A 179 15.01 23.01 -8.10
N THR A 180 14.82 24.06 -7.31
CA THR A 180 15.57 25.32 -7.42
C THR A 180 16.80 25.36 -6.51
N ARG A 181 17.10 24.25 -5.85
CA ARG A 181 18.18 24.12 -4.87
C ARG A 181 19.56 24.13 -5.55
N PRO A 182 20.49 25.01 -5.12
CA PRO A 182 21.82 25.12 -5.73
C PRO A 182 22.67 23.87 -5.55
N GLU A 183 22.40 23.06 -4.51
CA GLU A 183 23.15 21.82 -4.23
C GLU A 183 22.94 20.75 -5.30
N LEU A 184 21.86 20.82 -6.08
CA LEU A 184 21.66 19.95 -7.23
C LEU A 184 22.45 20.42 -8.46
N GLY A 185 22.85 21.69 -8.56
CA GLY A 185 23.51 22.22 -9.76
C GLY A 185 22.51 22.45 -10.91
N ASP A 186 22.09 21.38 -11.59
CA ASP A 186 21.02 21.46 -12.60
C ASP A 186 19.62 21.47 -11.97
N ARG A 187 18.69 22.17 -12.64
CA ARG A 187 17.29 22.28 -12.22
C ARG A 187 16.56 20.94 -12.27
N VAL A 188 16.96 20.05 -13.18
CA VAL A 188 16.36 18.72 -13.35
C VAL A 188 17.48 17.69 -13.47
N HIS A 189 17.50 16.72 -12.57
CA HIS A 189 18.39 15.55 -12.62
C HIS A 189 17.59 14.28 -12.78
N SER A 190 18.12 13.33 -13.54
CA SER A 190 17.51 12.01 -13.67
C SER A 190 18.59 10.93 -13.59
N VAL A 191 18.44 10.03 -12.63
CA VAL A 191 19.36 8.91 -12.38
C VAL A 191 18.57 7.60 -12.33
N ARG A 192 19.24 6.47 -12.60
CA ARG A 192 18.62 5.14 -12.43
C ARG A 192 19.13 4.47 -11.17
N ARG A 193 18.19 3.97 -10.35
CA ARG A 193 18.46 3.32 -9.07
C ARG A 193 17.75 1.98 -8.98
N ARG A 194 18.42 0.97 -8.43
CA ARG A 194 17.78 -0.33 -8.09
C ARG A 194 17.32 -0.32 -6.64
N PHE A 195 16.39 -1.21 -6.29
CA PHE A 195 15.84 -1.32 -4.92
C PHE A 195 16.91 -1.38 -3.82
N THR A 196 18.02 -2.09 -4.04
CA THR A 196 19.10 -2.19 -3.04
C THR A 196 19.80 -0.86 -2.79
N ASP A 197 19.79 0.08 -3.73
CA ASP A 197 20.34 1.43 -3.54
C ASP A 197 19.44 2.25 -2.58
N PHE A 198 18.11 2.11 -2.68
CA PHE A 198 17.19 2.70 -1.72
C PHE A 198 17.38 2.14 -0.31
N SER A 199 17.63 0.83 -0.21
CA SER A 199 17.97 0.20 1.08
C SER A 199 19.24 0.78 1.68
N ARG A 200 20.29 1.00 0.87
CA ARG A 200 21.52 1.65 1.33
C ARG A 200 21.29 3.08 1.78
N LEU A 201 20.53 3.87 1.01
CA LEU A 201 20.14 5.23 1.38
C LEU A 201 19.45 5.25 2.75
N ARG A 202 18.44 4.40 2.96
CA ARG A 202 17.72 4.33 4.24
C ARG A 202 18.65 3.95 5.39
N MET A 203 19.56 2.99 5.19
CA MET A 203 20.53 2.60 6.21
C MET A 203 21.49 3.75 6.58
N ALA A 204 22.06 4.42 5.58
CA ALA A 204 22.96 5.54 5.81
C ALA A 204 22.26 6.73 6.50
N LEU A 205 21.01 7.01 6.14
CA LEU A 205 20.19 8.01 6.85
C LEU A 205 19.93 7.59 8.32
N ALA A 206 19.69 6.31 8.58
CA ALA A 206 19.38 5.83 9.93
C ALA A 206 20.59 5.93 10.87
N GLU A 207 21.79 5.80 10.31
CA GLU A 207 23.07 5.97 11.03
C GLU A 207 23.35 7.43 11.36
N ALA A 208 23.18 8.32 10.39
CA ALA A 208 23.53 9.73 10.55
C ALA A 208 22.48 10.54 11.32
N TRP A 209 21.20 10.14 11.29
CA TRP A 209 20.10 10.82 12.00
C TRP A 209 19.32 9.84 12.91
N PRO A 210 19.90 9.40 14.04
CA PRO A 210 19.30 8.36 14.87
C PRO A 210 17.96 8.76 15.52
N GLY A 211 17.72 10.07 15.71
CA GLY A 211 16.49 10.64 16.26
C GLY A 211 15.39 10.91 15.23
N ARG A 212 15.56 10.55 13.95
CA ARG A 212 14.56 10.77 12.90
C ARG A 212 13.90 9.46 12.47
N VAL A 213 12.59 9.48 12.28
CA VAL A 213 11.80 8.35 11.82
C VAL A 213 11.85 8.32 10.29
N LEU A 214 12.58 7.35 9.76
CA LEU A 214 12.65 7.16 8.32
C LEU A 214 11.41 6.43 7.79
N PRO A 215 10.84 6.87 6.65
CA PRO A 215 9.75 6.15 6.01
C PRO A 215 10.14 4.69 5.69
N PRO A 216 9.18 3.75 5.73
CA PRO A 216 9.46 2.36 5.41
C PRO A 216 9.79 2.20 3.93
N LEU A 217 10.62 1.21 3.62
CA LEU A 217 10.77 0.70 2.25
C LEU A 217 9.79 -0.46 2.06
N PRO A 218 9.32 -0.72 0.83
CA PRO A 218 8.54 -1.92 0.55
C PRO A 218 9.38 -3.16 0.89
N GLU A 219 8.71 -4.23 1.33
CA GLU A 219 9.40 -5.42 1.84
C GLU A 219 10.34 -6.04 0.80
N LYS A 220 11.47 -6.57 1.30
CA LYS A 220 12.41 -7.35 0.47
C LYS A 220 11.83 -8.74 0.28
N HIS A 221 11.05 -8.90 -0.79
CA HIS A 221 10.45 -10.17 -1.13
C HIS A 221 11.54 -11.16 -1.57
N PRO A 222 11.57 -12.38 -0.99
CA PRO A 222 12.46 -13.45 -1.45
C PRO A 222 12.17 -13.78 -2.91
N LEU A 223 13.21 -14.06 -3.70
CA LEU A 223 13.06 -14.43 -5.12
C LEU A 223 12.16 -15.67 -5.34
N ALA A 224 11.98 -16.50 -4.31
CA ALA A 224 11.26 -17.76 -4.40
C ALA A 224 9.72 -17.63 -4.32
N THR A 225 9.19 -16.50 -3.84
CA THR A 225 7.76 -16.41 -3.46
C THR A 225 6.94 -15.50 -4.37
N ILE A 226 7.57 -14.52 -5.04
CA ILE A 226 6.87 -13.58 -5.93
C ILE A 226 7.70 -13.40 -7.20
N ASP A 227 7.03 -13.42 -8.36
CA ASP A 227 7.65 -13.01 -9.61
C ASP A 227 8.04 -11.53 -9.53
N ARG A 228 9.34 -11.29 -9.31
CA ARG A 228 9.91 -9.94 -9.15
C ARG A 228 9.77 -9.05 -10.38
N PHE A 229 9.38 -9.60 -11.52
CA PHE A 229 9.14 -8.89 -12.77
C PHE A 229 7.65 -8.74 -13.10
N ASP A 230 6.76 -9.26 -12.25
CA ASP A 230 5.33 -9.05 -12.38
C ASP A 230 5.01 -7.55 -12.39
N SER A 231 4.18 -7.13 -13.34
CA SER A 231 3.90 -5.71 -13.57
C SER A 231 3.19 -5.06 -12.38
N ARG A 232 2.27 -5.79 -11.72
CA ARG A 232 1.59 -5.31 -10.51
C ARG A 232 2.57 -5.18 -9.36
N PHE A 233 3.42 -6.17 -9.15
CA PHE A 233 4.47 -6.12 -8.13
C PHE A 233 5.44 -4.94 -8.34
N VAL A 234 5.94 -4.77 -9.56
CA VAL A 234 6.84 -3.67 -9.93
C VAL A 234 6.15 -2.32 -9.75
N GLY A 235 4.87 -2.21 -10.14
CA GLY A 235 4.04 -1.02 -9.96
C GLY A 235 3.84 -0.67 -8.48
N ARG A 236 3.42 -1.62 -7.64
CA ARG A 236 3.27 -1.43 -6.20
C ARG A 236 4.56 -0.98 -5.55
N ARG A 237 5.68 -1.63 -5.91
CA ARG A 237 7.01 -1.24 -5.42
C ARG A 237 7.39 0.17 -5.88
N ALA A 238 7.16 0.55 -7.14
CA ALA A 238 7.44 1.89 -7.63
C ALA A 238 6.66 2.96 -6.84
N ARG A 239 5.36 2.74 -6.59
CA ARG A 239 4.52 3.63 -5.77
C ARG A 239 5.03 3.77 -4.33
N ALA A 240 5.44 2.67 -3.71
CA ALA A 240 6.03 2.69 -2.37
C ALA A 240 7.37 3.44 -2.34
N LEU A 241 8.23 3.25 -3.35
CA LEU A 241 9.49 3.99 -3.48
C LEU A 241 9.26 5.48 -3.76
N GLN A 242 8.24 5.83 -4.54
CA GLN A 242 7.81 7.22 -4.75
C GLN A 242 7.42 7.88 -3.42
N ARG A 243 6.58 7.22 -2.62
CA ARG A 243 6.18 7.72 -1.30
C ARG A 243 7.36 7.84 -0.34
N PHE A 244 8.28 6.87 -0.36
CA PHE A 244 9.52 6.91 0.42
C PHE A 244 10.35 8.17 0.08
N LEU A 245 10.66 8.42 -1.20
CA LEU A 245 11.44 9.60 -1.59
C LEU A 245 10.68 10.90 -1.39
N GLY A 246 9.36 10.93 -1.64
CA GLY A 246 8.52 12.10 -1.40
C GLY A 246 8.57 12.54 0.06
N ARG A 247 8.39 11.61 0.99
CA ARG A 247 8.47 11.90 2.44
C ARG A 247 9.87 12.36 2.88
N LEU A 248 10.94 11.87 2.24
CA LEU A 248 12.29 12.37 2.49
C LEU A 248 12.48 13.79 1.95
N ALA A 249 11.96 14.08 0.75
CA ALA A 249 12.03 15.39 0.11
C ALA A 249 11.22 16.46 0.87
N ASP A 250 10.07 16.08 1.43
CA ASP A 250 9.26 16.98 2.25
C ASP A 250 9.91 17.28 3.61
N ASN A 251 10.81 16.41 4.10
CA ASN A 251 11.48 16.61 5.39
C ASN A 251 12.63 17.63 5.25
N PRO A 252 12.59 18.79 5.94
CA PRO A 252 13.58 19.85 5.73
C PRO A 252 15.01 19.43 6.09
N VAL A 253 15.17 18.52 7.06
CA VAL A 253 16.48 18.01 7.47
C VAL A 253 16.96 16.91 6.52
N LEU A 254 16.10 15.93 6.22
CA LEU A 254 16.50 14.79 5.38
C LEU A 254 16.65 15.17 3.89
N SER A 255 15.88 16.14 3.41
CA SER A 255 15.99 16.62 2.03
C SER A 255 17.29 17.36 1.75
N ALA A 256 17.94 17.93 2.78
CA ALA A 256 19.24 18.58 2.70
C ALA A 256 20.40 17.62 3.06
N ALA A 257 20.10 16.36 3.39
CA ALA A 257 21.11 15.40 3.79
C ALA A 257 22.10 15.12 2.63
N PRO A 258 23.43 15.18 2.87
CA PRO A 258 24.42 14.91 1.84
C PRO A 258 24.24 13.54 1.16
N VAL A 259 23.85 12.51 1.91
CA VAL A 259 23.60 11.18 1.37
C VAL A 259 22.35 11.11 0.49
N PHE A 260 21.33 11.93 0.77
CA PHE A 260 20.13 12.02 -0.07
C PHE A 260 20.44 12.76 -1.37
N LEU A 261 21.18 13.86 -1.30
CA LEU A 261 21.64 14.60 -2.49
C LEU A 261 22.55 13.73 -3.38
N ALA A 262 23.47 12.97 -2.77
CA ALA A 262 24.28 11.97 -3.46
C ALA A 262 23.42 10.90 -4.16
N PHE A 263 22.34 10.44 -3.51
CA PHE A 263 21.41 9.48 -4.12
C PHE A 263 20.72 10.05 -5.36
N LEU A 264 20.41 11.35 -5.39
CA LEU A 264 19.75 12.01 -6.52
C LEU A 264 20.72 12.36 -7.66
N THR A 265 22.00 12.58 -7.37
CA THR A 265 22.97 13.16 -8.33
C THR A 265 24.06 12.19 -8.81
N ALA A 266 24.41 11.15 -8.05
CA ALA A 266 25.49 10.26 -8.45
C ALA A 266 25.16 9.49 -9.76
N PRO A 267 26.09 9.36 -10.71
CA PRO A 267 25.79 8.85 -12.06
C PRO A 267 25.33 7.38 -12.06
N ASP A 268 25.89 6.55 -11.18
CA ASP A 268 25.57 5.12 -11.09
C ASP A 268 25.50 4.62 -9.64
N SER A 269 25.07 3.37 -9.47
CA SER A 269 24.93 2.73 -8.16
C SER A 269 26.27 2.51 -7.43
N GLN A 270 27.39 2.37 -8.16
CA GLN A 270 28.70 2.10 -7.55
C GLN A 270 29.28 3.38 -6.95
N GLU A 271 29.18 4.48 -7.68
CA GLU A 271 29.60 5.80 -7.20
C GLU A 271 28.74 6.26 -6.03
N PHE A 272 27.43 6.03 -6.07
CA PHE A 272 26.56 6.26 -4.92
C PHE A 272 26.99 5.45 -3.68
N GLU A 273 27.33 4.17 -3.86
CA GLU A 273 27.81 3.31 -2.77
C GLU A 273 29.13 3.84 -2.18
N ARG A 274 30.05 4.31 -3.03
CA ARG A 274 31.31 4.93 -2.59
C ARG A 274 31.05 6.20 -1.77
N GLN A 275 30.17 7.06 -2.23
CA GLN A 275 29.79 8.30 -1.54
C GLN A 275 29.10 8.01 -0.20
N CYS A 276 28.20 7.01 -0.13
CA CYS A 276 27.62 6.54 1.13
C CYS A 276 28.71 6.17 2.15
N LYS A 277 29.66 5.32 1.76
CA LYS A 277 30.75 4.88 2.63
C LYS A 277 31.65 6.04 3.09
N GLN A 278 31.88 7.03 2.23
CA GLN A 278 32.67 8.21 2.56
C GLN A 278 31.96 9.14 3.56
N LEU A 279 30.64 9.27 3.43
CA LEU A 279 29.80 10.07 4.33
C LEU A 279 29.54 9.38 5.67
N GLN A 280 29.55 8.04 5.70
CA GLN A 280 29.44 7.20 6.90
C GLN A 280 30.74 7.18 7.74
N GLN A 281 31.42 8.31 7.91
CA GLN A 281 32.67 8.38 8.69
C GLN A 281 32.51 7.72 10.07
N PRO A 282 33.55 7.07 10.62
CA PRO A 282 33.52 6.33 11.89
C PRO A 282 33.51 7.25 13.11
N GLN A 283 32.69 8.30 13.12
CA GLN A 283 32.38 9.04 14.33
C GLN A 283 31.31 8.26 15.09
N ALA A 284 31.79 7.35 15.95
CA ALA A 284 30.99 6.50 16.83
C ALA A 284 29.86 5.77 16.09
N SER A 285 30.13 4.57 15.56
CA SER A 285 29.04 3.68 15.16
C SER A 285 28.17 3.40 16.39
N LEU A 286 27.07 4.13 16.55
CA LEU A 286 26.13 3.94 17.64
C LEU A 286 25.29 2.68 17.38
N LEU A 287 25.16 2.26 16.11
CA LEU A 287 24.33 1.13 15.71
C LEU A 287 24.69 -0.24 16.31
N PRO A 288 25.97 -0.69 16.35
CA PRO A 288 26.31 -2.00 16.93
C PRO A 288 26.03 -2.09 18.44
N GLN A 289 25.95 -0.95 19.14
CA GLN A 289 25.65 -0.89 20.58
C GLN A 289 24.16 -0.64 20.88
N LEU A 290 23.34 -0.35 19.86
CA LEU A 290 21.89 -0.12 19.98
C LEU A 290 21.06 -1.38 19.73
N LEU A 291 21.68 -2.49 19.28
CA LEU A 291 21.09 -3.83 19.21
C LEU A 291 20.98 -4.44 20.63
N LEU A 292 20.30 -3.75 21.54
CA LEU A 292 19.94 -4.32 22.82
C LEU A 292 18.90 -5.41 22.60
N SER A 293 19.20 -6.61 23.10
CA SER A 293 18.30 -7.77 23.12
C SER A 293 16.92 -7.39 23.65
N LYS A 294 15.86 -8.04 23.14
CA LYS A 294 14.46 -7.82 23.56
C LYS A 294 14.29 -7.84 25.10
N SER A 295 15.10 -8.63 25.80
CA SER A 295 15.12 -8.76 27.26
C SER A 295 15.62 -7.48 28.00
N ARG A 296 16.47 -6.66 27.38
CA ARG A 296 16.98 -5.41 27.97
C ARG A 296 16.02 -4.22 27.84
N ARG A 297 15.06 -4.25 26.90
CA ARG A 297 14.01 -3.21 26.76
C ARG A 297 13.07 -3.14 27.96
N ALA A 298 12.74 -4.30 28.55
CA ALA A 298 11.87 -4.36 29.73
C ALA A 298 12.53 -3.71 30.97
N ALA A 299 13.85 -3.86 31.12
CA ALA A 299 14.61 -3.30 32.23
C ALA A 299 14.89 -1.78 32.09
N GLN A 300 14.71 -1.19 30.90
CA GLN A 300 14.98 0.23 30.62
C GLN A 300 13.71 1.10 30.59
N SER A 301 12.53 0.50 30.73
CA SER A 301 11.22 1.17 30.69
C SER A 301 11.08 2.32 31.71
N SER A 302 11.73 2.22 32.87
CA SER A 302 11.68 3.24 33.93
C SER A 302 12.52 4.50 33.64
N ALA A 303 13.40 4.48 32.63
CA ALA A 303 14.29 5.59 32.27
C ALA A 303 13.84 6.35 31.00
N LEU A 304 12.71 5.97 30.41
CA LEU A 304 12.19 6.58 29.19
C LEU A 304 11.35 7.82 29.49
N ARG A 305 11.46 8.84 28.64
CA ARG A 305 10.55 9.99 28.67
C ARG A 305 9.11 9.47 28.58
N PRO A 306 8.17 9.93 29.44
CA PRO A 306 6.77 9.51 29.38
C PRO A 306 6.13 9.68 28.00
N GLU A 307 6.51 10.74 27.29
CA GLU A 307 6.11 11.02 25.90
C GLU A 307 6.47 9.87 24.93
N PHE A 308 7.63 9.24 25.08
CA PHE A 308 8.10 8.16 24.21
C PHE A 308 7.38 6.84 24.51
N VAL A 309 7.05 6.59 25.78
CA VAL A 309 6.22 5.45 26.18
C VAL A 309 4.81 5.60 25.61
N ALA A 310 4.23 6.81 25.68
CA ALA A 310 2.95 7.11 25.05
C ALA A 310 3.02 6.93 23.52
N ALA A 311 4.07 7.42 22.88
CA ALA A 311 4.28 7.27 21.43
C ALA A 311 4.41 5.80 21.00
N ASP A 312 5.13 4.95 21.74
CA ASP A 312 5.23 3.51 21.42
C ASP A 312 3.86 2.82 21.53
N ARG A 313 3.08 3.13 22.57
CA ARG A 313 1.71 2.59 22.71
C ARG A 313 0.80 3.02 21.55
N VAL A 314 0.83 4.30 21.19
CA VAL A 314 0.06 4.83 20.06
C VAL A 314 0.51 4.19 18.75
N ALA A 315 1.81 4.04 18.51
CA ALA A 315 2.35 3.38 17.33
C ALA A 315 1.94 1.91 17.26
N ALA A 316 2.00 1.18 18.38
CA ALA A 316 1.58 -0.22 18.45
C ALA A 316 0.07 -0.38 18.20
N GLY A 317 -0.77 0.47 18.81
CA GLY A 317 -2.21 0.47 18.58
C GLY A 317 -2.58 0.83 17.15
N ALA A 318 -1.96 1.89 16.60
CA ALA A 318 -2.14 2.29 15.21
C ALA A 318 -1.71 1.17 14.23
N GLY A 319 -0.59 0.49 14.49
CA GLY A 319 -0.15 -0.65 13.69
C GLY A 319 -1.20 -1.76 13.61
N ARG A 320 -1.79 -2.17 14.74
CA ARG A 320 -2.89 -3.15 14.75
C ARG A 320 -4.10 -2.68 13.95
N LEU A 321 -4.49 -1.41 14.09
CA LEU A 321 -5.60 -0.82 13.35
C LEU A 321 -5.34 -0.80 11.84
N PHE A 322 -4.15 -0.36 11.41
CA PHE A 322 -3.77 -0.35 10.00
C PHE A 322 -3.74 -1.75 9.39
N GLY A 323 -3.21 -2.74 10.10
CA GLY A 323 -3.23 -4.12 9.64
C GLY A 323 -4.64 -4.73 9.55
N ARG A 324 -5.56 -4.33 10.44
CA ARG A 324 -6.99 -4.70 10.32
C ARG A 324 -7.65 -4.01 9.13
N PHE A 325 -7.35 -2.73 8.91
CA PHE A 325 -7.86 -1.97 7.78
C PHE A 325 -7.40 -2.57 6.45
N GLU A 326 -6.11 -2.85 6.31
CA GLU A 326 -5.52 -3.52 5.14
C GLU A 326 -6.27 -4.82 4.82
N LYS A 327 -6.38 -5.72 5.80
CA LYS A 327 -7.10 -7.00 5.62
C LYS A 327 -8.57 -6.81 5.27
N ALA A 328 -9.24 -5.82 5.85
CA ALA A 328 -10.62 -5.50 5.53
C ALA A 328 -10.77 -4.98 4.09
N ALA A 329 -9.85 -4.13 3.64
CA ALA A 329 -9.82 -3.62 2.28
C ALA A 329 -9.56 -4.73 1.26
N ASP A 330 -8.65 -5.67 1.55
CA ASP A 330 -8.39 -6.84 0.70
C ASP A 330 -9.60 -7.77 0.62
N ARG A 331 -10.26 -8.02 1.76
CA ARG A 331 -11.50 -8.82 1.80
C ARG A 331 -12.62 -8.16 1.00
N LEU A 332 -12.84 -6.86 1.18
CA LEU A 332 -13.80 -6.09 0.41
C LEU A 332 -13.51 -6.18 -1.09
N ALA A 333 -12.25 -6.02 -1.50
CA ALA A 333 -11.85 -6.15 -2.89
C ALA A 333 -12.10 -7.57 -3.44
N GLY A 334 -11.88 -8.62 -2.62
CA GLY A 334 -12.21 -10.00 -2.97
C GLY A 334 -13.72 -10.22 -3.17
N GLU A 335 -14.54 -9.74 -2.24
CA GLU A 335 -16.00 -9.83 -2.31
C GLU A 335 -16.57 -9.07 -3.52
N LEU A 336 -16.04 -7.87 -3.81
CA LEU A 336 -16.44 -7.09 -4.98
C LEU A 336 -16.09 -7.77 -6.30
N ARG A 337 -14.92 -8.43 -6.38
CA ARG A 337 -14.56 -9.24 -7.56
C ARG A 337 -15.46 -10.47 -7.71
N GLY A 338 -15.85 -11.09 -6.58
CA GLY A 338 -16.84 -12.17 -6.58
C GLY A 338 -18.20 -11.70 -7.11
N LEU A 339 -18.68 -10.55 -6.62
CA LEU A 339 -19.91 -9.92 -7.13
C LEU A 339 -19.80 -9.58 -8.62
N ALA A 340 -18.67 -9.02 -9.05
CA ALA A 340 -18.43 -8.70 -10.46
C ALA A 340 -18.48 -9.96 -11.35
N ALA A 341 -17.97 -11.09 -10.88
CA ALA A 341 -18.05 -12.36 -11.62
C ALA A 341 -19.50 -12.85 -11.78
N GLU A 342 -20.31 -12.76 -10.73
CA GLU A 342 -21.74 -13.13 -10.79
C GLU A 342 -22.54 -12.17 -11.70
N GLU A 343 -22.28 -10.86 -11.60
CA GLU A 343 -22.90 -9.86 -12.49
C GLU A 343 -22.46 -10.05 -13.96
N ALA A 344 -21.22 -10.51 -14.20
CA ALA A 344 -20.74 -10.83 -15.54
C ALA A 344 -21.46 -12.06 -16.12
N ALA A 345 -21.68 -13.11 -15.32
CA ALA A 345 -22.47 -14.26 -15.74
C ALA A 345 -23.92 -13.87 -16.08
N LEU A 346 -24.53 -12.96 -15.32
CA LEU A 346 -25.84 -12.39 -15.64
C LEU A 346 -25.82 -11.60 -16.96
N ALA A 347 -24.80 -10.76 -17.17
CA ALA A 347 -24.65 -10.00 -18.41
C ALA A 347 -24.53 -10.92 -19.63
N GLU A 348 -23.76 -12.01 -19.52
CA GLU A 348 -23.61 -13.02 -20.57
C GLU A 348 -24.91 -13.78 -20.84
N ALA A 349 -25.66 -14.15 -19.79
CA ALA A 349 -26.96 -14.79 -19.93
C ALA A 349 -27.98 -13.87 -20.64
N LEU A 350 -28.01 -12.58 -20.29
CA LEU A 350 -28.88 -11.59 -20.95
C LEU A 350 -28.47 -11.39 -22.41
N TYR A 351 -27.17 -11.32 -22.70
CA TYR A 351 -26.65 -11.16 -24.06
C TYR A 351 -26.91 -12.39 -24.94
N SER A 352 -26.76 -13.60 -24.40
CA SER A 352 -27.08 -14.83 -25.14
C SER A 352 -28.57 -14.95 -25.45
N LEU A 353 -29.44 -14.59 -24.51
CA LEU A 353 -30.88 -14.51 -24.75
C LEU A 353 -31.21 -13.46 -25.80
N GLN A 354 -30.58 -12.30 -25.74
CA GLN A 354 -30.70 -11.25 -26.75
C GLN A 354 -30.38 -11.76 -28.16
N LEU A 355 -29.31 -12.56 -28.28
CA LEU A 355 -28.88 -13.12 -29.56
C LEU A 355 -29.88 -14.16 -30.09
N ALA A 356 -30.41 -15.01 -29.21
CA ALA A 356 -31.44 -15.99 -29.57
C ALA A 356 -32.73 -15.31 -30.06
N GLU A 357 -33.21 -14.30 -29.34
CA GLU A 357 -34.39 -13.50 -29.74
C GLU A 357 -34.16 -12.78 -31.06
N LYS A 358 -32.97 -12.24 -31.28
CA LYS A 358 -32.60 -11.58 -32.54
C LYS A 358 -32.60 -12.56 -33.71
N ALA A 359 -32.10 -13.79 -33.52
CA ALA A 359 -32.12 -14.83 -34.54
C ALA A 359 -33.57 -15.24 -34.88
N TRP A 360 -34.41 -15.43 -33.86
CA TRP A 360 -35.82 -15.74 -34.04
C TRP A 360 -36.56 -14.64 -34.80
N ALA A 361 -36.34 -13.38 -34.43
CA ALA A 361 -36.91 -12.20 -35.09
C ALA A 361 -36.53 -12.13 -36.57
N ALA A 362 -35.26 -12.43 -36.90
CA ALA A 362 -34.78 -12.46 -38.28
C ALA A 362 -35.46 -13.54 -39.12
N ASP A 363 -35.67 -14.73 -38.56
CA ASP A 363 -36.34 -15.85 -39.25
C ASP A 363 -37.86 -15.63 -39.38
N SER A 364 -38.47 -15.02 -38.37
CA SER A 364 -39.93 -14.79 -38.31
C SER A 364 -40.39 -13.52 -39.03
N GLY A 365 -39.45 -12.63 -39.38
CA GLY A 365 -39.75 -11.32 -39.96
C GLY A 365 -40.50 -10.38 -39.01
N CYS A 366 -40.43 -10.60 -37.70
CA CYS A 366 -41.06 -9.76 -36.68
C CYS A 366 -40.00 -8.95 -35.94
N ASP A 367 -40.21 -7.63 -35.83
CA ASP A 367 -39.38 -6.79 -34.97
C ASP A 367 -39.78 -7.01 -33.51
N SER A 368 -38.82 -7.42 -32.68
CA SER A 368 -39.03 -7.64 -31.24
C SER A 368 -38.36 -6.54 -30.43
N ALA A 369 -39.16 -5.68 -29.78
CA ALA A 369 -38.67 -4.66 -28.85
C ALA A 369 -37.86 -5.26 -27.68
N ALA A 370 -38.12 -6.53 -27.33
CA ALA A 370 -37.40 -7.26 -26.30
C ALA A 370 -35.91 -7.44 -26.61
N VAL A 371 -35.52 -7.51 -27.90
CA VAL A 371 -34.11 -7.61 -28.30
C VAL A 371 -33.32 -6.39 -27.82
N GLU A 372 -33.92 -5.21 -27.91
CA GLU A 372 -33.23 -3.99 -27.51
C GLU A 372 -33.28 -3.79 -25.98
N ASP A 373 -34.37 -4.18 -25.32
CA ASP A 373 -34.46 -4.17 -23.85
C ASP A 373 -33.45 -5.14 -23.21
N LEU A 374 -33.30 -6.35 -23.77
CA LEU A 374 -32.27 -7.32 -23.36
C LEU A 374 -30.85 -6.80 -23.60
N ARG A 375 -30.60 -6.13 -24.74
CA ARG A 375 -29.31 -5.49 -25.04
C ARG A 375 -28.93 -4.48 -23.96
N ARG A 376 -29.88 -3.64 -23.56
CA ARG A 376 -29.66 -2.58 -22.56
C ARG A 376 -29.51 -3.15 -21.17
N ALA A 377 -30.27 -4.18 -20.81
CA ALA A 377 -30.11 -4.89 -19.55
C ALA A 377 -28.72 -5.57 -19.46
N ALA A 378 -28.27 -6.23 -20.53
CA ALA A 378 -26.93 -6.81 -20.61
C ALA A 378 -25.85 -5.72 -20.46
N LYS A 379 -25.99 -4.58 -21.16
CA LYS A 379 -25.09 -3.43 -21.01
C LYS A 379 -25.07 -2.89 -19.57
N ALA A 380 -26.24 -2.74 -18.93
CA ALA A 380 -26.33 -2.24 -17.56
C ALA A 380 -25.64 -3.17 -16.56
N ALA A 381 -25.78 -4.49 -16.75
CA ALA A 381 -25.04 -5.48 -15.97
C ALA A 381 -23.53 -5.35 -16.21
N SER A 382 -23.06 -5.23 -17.47
CA SER A 382 -21.63 -5.02 -17.77
C SER A 382 -21.06 -3.72 -17.20
N ASP A 383 -21.84 -2.64 -17.21
CA ASP A 383 -21.44 -1.37 -16.57
C ASP A 383 -21.27 -1.55 -15.04
N GLY A 384 -22.13 -2.37 -14.43
CA GLY A 384 -22.04 -2.74 -13.01
C GLY A 384 -20.80 -3.58 -12.67
N VAL A 385 -20.48 -4.57 -13.51
CA VAL A 385 -19.24 -5.37 -13.40
C VAL A 385 -18.02 -4.45 -13.36
N ARG A 386 -17.89 -3.55 -14.34
CA ARG A 386 -16.76 -2.63 -14.41
C ARG A 386 -16.68 -1.73 -13.17
N ALA A 387 -17.81 -1.16 -12.75
CA ALA A 387 -17.85 -0.31 -11.56
C ALA A 387 -17.49 -1.07 -10.26
N ALA A 388 -17.83 -2.37 -10.17
CA ALA A 388 -17.42 -3.23 -9.06
C ALA A 388 -15.93 -3.55 -9.09
N GLU A 389 -15.37 -3.84 -10.27
CA GLU A 389 -13.93 -4.04 -10.47
C GLU A 389 -13.12 -2.79 -10.14
N ASP A 390 -13.56 -1.61 -10.59
CA ASP A 390 -12.93 -0.32 -10.32
C ASP A 390 -12.88 -0.05 -8.80
N LEU A 391 -13.99 -0.30 -8.08
CA LEU A 391 -14.01 -0.16 -6.62
C LEU A 391 -13.11 -1.20 -5.92
N ALA A 392 -13.05 -2.44 -6.44
CA ALA A 392 -12.19 -3.48 -5.90
C ALA A 392 -10.70 -3.14 -6.05
N GLU A 393 -10.32 -2.61 -7.23
CA GLU A 393 -8.97 -2.10 -7.46
C GLU A 393 -8.67 -0.92 -6.55
N PHE A 394 -9.57 0.06 -6.43
CA PHE A 394 -9.40 1.19 -5.52
C PHE A 394 -9.22 0.73 -4.06
N ALA A 395 -10.08 -0.17 -3.57
CA ALA A 395 -10.01 -0.68 -2.21
C ALA A 395 -8.66 -1.36 -1.92
N SER A 396 -8.16 -2.20 -2.84
CA SER A 396 -6.90 -2.92 -2.64
C SER A 396 -5.65 -2.05 -2.87
N GLU A 397 -5.56 -1.35 -4.00
CA GLU A 397 -4.35 -0.64 -4.43
C GLU A 397 -4.27 0.81 -3.89
N GLU A 398 -5.40 1.53 -3.80
CA GLU A 398 -5.40 2.92 -3.32
C GLU A 398 -5.64 3.02 -1.82
N VAL A 399 -6.27 2.03 -1.17
CA VAL A 399 -6.50 2.05 0.29
C VAL A 399 -5.68 0.99 1.02
N GLY A 400 -5.78 -0.28 0.61
CA GLY A 400 -5.06 -1.39 1.25
C GLY A 400 -3.54 -1.18 1.26
N GLN A 401 -2.95 -0.86 0.11
CA GLN A 401 -1.50 -0.66 0.01
C GLN A 401 -0.99 0.50 0.89
N PRO A 402 -1.57 1.72 0.90
CA PRO A 402 -1.14 2.76 1.83
C PRO A 402 -1.33 2.40 3.31
N MET A 403 -2.36 1.63 3.66
CA MET A 403 -2.57 1.15 5.03
C MET A 403 -1.46 0.19 5.47
N HIS A 404 -1.08 -0.75 4.59
CA HIS A 404 0.07 -1.61 4.80
C HIS A 404 1.36 -0.80 5.01
N GLU A 405 1.58 0.25 4.21
CA GLU A 405 2.75 1.11 4.40
C GLU A 405 2.73 1.86 5.73
N TYR A 406 1.56 2.31 6.20
CA TYR A 406 1.45 2.92 7.52
C TYR A 406 1.67 1.91 8.65
N LEU A 407 1.24 0.66 8.49
CA LEU A 407 1.60 -0.45 9.37
C LEU A 407 3.13 -0.57 9.46
N LEU A 408 3.84 -0.63 8.33
CA LEU A 408 5.31 -0.66 8.31
C LEU A 408 5.95 0.61 8.92
N TYR A 409 5.33 1.76 8.71
CA TYR A 409 5.79 3.04 9.28
C TYR A 409 5.70 3.02 10.81
N THR A 410 4.66 2.40 11.39
CA THR A 410 4.59 2.23 12.85
C THR A 410 5.78 1.42 13.39
N GLY A 411 6.25 0.42 12.65
CA GLY A 411 7.49 -0.30 12.96
C GLY A 411 8.71 0.62 12.97
N CYS A 412 8.84 1.48 11.97
CA CYS A 412 9.95 2.45 11.87
C CYS A 412 9.94 3.46 13.03
N VAL A 413 8.76 3.92 13.48
CA VAL A 413 8.60 4.77 14.67
C VAL A 413 9.13 4.08 15.91
N ARG A 414 8.74 2.82 16.12
CA ARG A 414 9.17 2.03 17.28
C ARG A 414 10.67 1.70 17.27
N ASP A 415 11.24 1.46 16.09
CA ASP A 415 12.68 1.31 15.93
C ASP A 415 13.42 2.60 16.27
N CYS A 416 12.89 3.76 15.87
CA CYS A 416 13.45 5.06 16.22
C CYS A 416 13.37 5.35 17.73
N LEU A 417 12.23 5.06 18.35
CA LEU A 417 12.06 5.13 19.81
C LEU A 417 13.07 4.24 20.52
N THR A 418 13.33 3.03 20.02
CA THR A 418 14.34 2.12 20.56
C THR A 418 15.75 2.71 20.44
N ARG A 419 16.10 3.32 19.30
CA ARG A 419 17.40 3.98 19.12
C ARG A 419 17.59 5.16 20.08
N ALA A 420 16.60 6.06 20.16
CA ALA A 420 16.65 7.21 21.06
C ALA A 420 16.76 6.79 22.53
N SER A 421 16.00 5.77 22.92
CA SER A 421 16.07 5.14 24.25
C SER A 421 17.46 4.60 24.56
N GLY A 422 18.09 3.93 23.59
CA GLY A 422 19.44 3.40 23.75
C GLY A 422 20.51 4.49 23.85
N LEU A 423 20.37 5.60 23.11
CA LEU A 423 21.27 6.75 23.23
C LEU A 423 21.15 7.42 24.60
N GLN A 424 19.93 7.59 25.09
CA GLN A 424 19.69 8.13 26.43
C GLN A 424 20.31 7.23 27.51
N ALA A 425 20.17 5.91 27.38
CA ALA A 425 20.78 4.96 28.31
C ALA A 425 22.32 5.00 28.28
N GLN A 426 22.91 5.18 27.10
CA GLN A 426 24.37 5.35 26.95
C GLN A 426 24.86 6.65 27.59
N ALA A 427 24.12 7.74 27.42
CA ALA A 427 24.42 9.02 28.07
C ALA A 427 24.37 8.90 29.60
N GLN A 428 23.32 8.26 30.14
CA GLN A 428 23.19 8.02 31.58
C GLN A 428 24.32 7.14 32.12
N ALA A 429 24.66 6.04 31.43
CA ALA A 429 25.76 5.17 31.86
C ALA A 429 27.12 5.88 31.86
N ALA A 430 27.33 6.81 30.93
CA ALA A 430 28.54 7.66 30.91
C ALA A 430 28.56 8.66 32.08
N GLN A 431 27.41 9.23 32.45
CA GLN A 431 27.25 10.08 33.62
C GLN A 431 27.51 9.30 34.92
N ASP A 432 26.91 8.14 35.10
CA ASP A 432 27.13 7.29 36.28
C ASP A 432 28.60 6.88 36.42
N SER A 433 29.28 6.63 35.29
CA SER A 433 30.72 6.30 35.28
C SER A 433 31.60 7.48 35.71
N LEU A 434 31.23 8.70 35.30
CA LEU A 434 31.87 9.94 35.72
C LEU A 434 31.69 10.18 37.23
N GLU A 435 30.46 9.99 37.74
CA GLU A 435 30.16 10.14 39.17
C GLU A 435 30.91 9.13 40.03
N LYS A 436 31.00 7.87 39.59
CA LYS A 436 31.81 6.84 40.24
C LYS A 436 33.29 7.20 40.26
N ALA A 437 33.82 7.76 39.17
CA ALA A 437 35.22 8.21 39.12
C ALA A 437 35.48 9.39 40.08
N ARG A 438 34.58 10.37 40.13
CA ARG A 438 34.66 11.53 41.05
C ARG A 438 34.57 11.12 42.52
N THR A 439 33.67 10.20 42.86
CA THR A 439 33.52 9.70 44.23
C THR A 439 34.70 8.84 44.67
N ALA A 440 35.28 8.04 43.78
CA ALA A 440 36.51 7.29 44.05
C ALA A 440 37.71 8.22 44.31
N GLU A 441 37.84 9.32 43.56
CA GLU A 441 38.88 10.33 43.78
C GLU A 441 38.72 11.04 45.13
N GLN A 442 37.49 11.40 45.53
CA GLN A 442 37.21 11.98 46.85
C GLN A 442 37.56 11.03 48.02
N GLN A 443 37.50 9.72 47.82
CA GLN A 443 37.82 8.71 48.83
C GLN A 443 39.32 8.40 48.96
N GLN A 444 40.16 8.78 47.99
CA GLN A 444 41.62 8.55 48.01
C GLN A 444 42.46 9.83 47.79
N PRO A 445 42.43 10.80 48.72
CA PRO A 445 43.16 12.06 48.58
C PRO A 445 44.70 11.97 48.78
N THR A 446 45.24 10.82 49.20
CA THR A 446 46.65 10.66 49.64
C THR A 446 47.53 9.81 48.70
N GLN A 447 47.41 10.00 47.38
CA GLN A 447 48.25 9.34 46.37
C GLN A 447 49.39 10.29 45.87
N PRO A 448 50.56 9.77 45.44
CA PRO A 448 51.67 10.58 44.92
C PRO A 448 51.29 11.38 43.66
N SER A 449 52.00 12.49 43.40
CA SER A 449 51.63 13.51 42.40
C SER A 449 51.44 13.00 40.96
N SER A 450 52.10 11.92 40.55
CA SER A 450 51.92 11.30 39.23
C SER A 450 50.59 10.53 39.09
N SER A 451 50.08 9.93 40.17
CA SER A 451 48.82 9.18 40.17
C SER A 451 47.60 10.11 40.21
N ALA A 452 47.72 11.26 40.87
CA ALA A 452 46.67 12.29 40.90
C ALA A 452 46.50 13.01 39.54
N ALA A 453 47.60 13.19 38.80
CA ALA A 453 47.54 13.73 37.44
C ALA A 453 46.80 12.77 36.49
N ALA A 454 47.03 11.46 36.59
CA ALA A 454 46.36 10.45 35.79
C ALA A 454 44.87 10.28 36.13
N SER A 455 44.47 10.43 37.41
CA SER A 455 43.05 10.42 37.80
C SER A 455 42.31 11.65 37.25
N ALA A 456 42.92 12.82 37.34
CA ALA A 456 42.38 14.07 36.81
C ALA A 456 42.20 14.02 35.28
N GLU A 457 43.19 13.49 34.54
CA GLU A 457 43.10 13.29 33.09
C GLU A 457 41.96 12.33 32.72
N ARG A 458 41.83 11.20 33.44
CA ARG A 458 40.75 10.24 33.22
C ARG A 458 39.37 10.84 33.50
N ILE A 459 39.23 11.66 34.54
CA ILE A 459 37.97 12.35 34.84
C ILE A 459 37.66 13.40 33.78
N ALA A 460 38.66 14.12 33.26
CA ALA A 460 38.49 15.07 32.16
C ALA A 460 38.02 14.35 30.87
N GLU A 461 38.61 13.20 30.54
CA GLU A 461 38.20 12.39 29.39
C GLU A 461 36.76 11.85 29.55
N LEU A 462 36.44 11.27 30.72
CA LEU A 462 35.10 10.78 31.02
C LEU A 462 34.06 11.92 31.00
N SER A 463 34.44 13.11 31.49
CA SER A 463 33.57 14.29 31.47
C SER A 463 33.29 14.75 30.05
N SER A 464 34.33 14.81 29.19
CA SER A 464 34.20 15.15 27.78
C SER A 464 33.30 14.14 27.04
N ARG A 465 33.51 12.84 27.28
CA ARG A 465 32.69 11.78 26.71
C ARG A 465 31.23 11.84 27.18
N SER A 466 31.01 12.05 28.48
CA SER A 466 29.68 12.18 29.07
C SER A 466 28.90 13.35 28.48
N ASN A 467 29.53 14.53 28.41
CA ASN A 467 28.91 15.72 27.82
C ASN A 467 28.54 15.49 26.35
N ARG A 468 29.46 14.94 25.54
CA ARG A 468 29.20 14.63 24.12
C ARG A 468 28.01 13.67 23.94
N LEU A 469 27.96 12.58 24.71
CA LEU A 469 26.86 11.61 24.61
C LEU A 469 25.53 12.21 25.09
N SER A 470 25.56 13.05 26.13
CA SER A 470 24.39 13.78 26.62
C SER A 470 23.86 14.76 25.56
N ASP A 471 24.74 15.50 24.89
CA ASP A 471 24.36 16.45 23.83
C ASP A 471 23.72 15.71 22.65
N ILE A 472 24.32 14.59 22.22
CA ILE A 472 23.79 13.73 21.14
C ILE A 472 22.42 13.16 21.52
N ALA A 473 22.28 12.62 22.74
CA ALA A 473 21.02 12.04 23.21
C ALA A 473 19.91 13.09 23.32
N SER A 474 20.24 14.28 23.85
CA SER A 474 19.30 15.40 23.95
C SER A 474 18.83 15.88 22.58
N ALA A 475 19.77 16.09 21.65
CA ALA A 475 19.45 16.47 20.27
C ALA A 475 18.59 15.41 19.58
N ALA A 476 18.94 14.12 19.70
CA ALA A 476 18.16 13.03 19.13
C ALA A 476 16.74 12.94 19.73
N CYS A 477 16.57 13.23 21.02
CA CYS A 477 15.24 13.26 21.65
C CYS A 477 14.40 14.45 21.16
N ALA A 478 14.98 15.64 21.05
CA ALA A 478 14.30 16.82 20.52
C ALA A 478 13.87 16.62 19.06
N ASP A 479 14.78 16.06 18.25
CA ASP A 479 14.52 15.67 16.87
C ASP A 479 13.36 14.66 16.77
N LEU A 480 13.36 13.64 17.63
CA LEU A 480 12.33 12.61 17.63
C LEU A 480 10.95 13.17 18.01
N THR A 481 10.87 14.04 19.01
CA THR A 481 9.58 14.68 19.36
C THR A 481 9.01 15.46 18.18
N ALA A 482 9.82 16.28 17.51
CA ALA A 482 9.38 17.04 16.33
C ALA A 482 8.96 16.11 15.17
N ASP A 483 9.66 15.00 14.98
CA ASP A 483 9.38 14.04 13.91
C ASP A 483 8.12 13.19 14.19
N LEU A 484 7.85 12.87 15.45
CA LEU A 484 6.61 12.19 15.87
C LEU A 484 5.37 13.05 15.62
N ASP A 485 5.46 14.36 15.90
CA ASP A 485 4.37 15.29 15.60
C ASP A 485 4.12 15.39 14.10
N ARG A 486 5.20 15.46 13.30
CA ARG A 486 5.09 15.42 11.85
C ARG A 486 4.44 14.13 11.35
N TRP A 487 4.92 12.98 11.81
CA TRP A 487 4.34 11.68 11.47
C TRP A 487 2.85 11.61 11.83
N ARG A 488 2.45 12.14 13.01
CA ARG A 488 1.05 12.19 13.42
C ARG A 488 0.22 13.02 12.44
N LEU A 489 0.68 14.20 12.06
CA LEU A 489 -0.04 15.09 11.13
C LEU A 489 -0.16 14.47 9.73
N ASP A 490 0.94 13.95 9.19
CA ASP A 490 0.97 13.28 7.89
C ASP A 490 0.02 12.08 7.89
N ARG A 491 0.06 11.24 8.92
CA ARG A 491 -0.84 10.10 9.09
C ARG A 491 -2.30 10.51 9.10
N ILE A 492 -2.67 11.58 9.83
CA ILE A 492 -4.05 12.07 9.88
C ILE A 492 -4.51 12.57 8.51
N ARG A 493 -3.67 13.39 7.85
CA ARG A 493 -3.97 13.95 6.52
C ARG A 493 -4.17 12.84 5.49
N ASP A 494 -3.25 11.89 5.43
CA ASP A 494 -3.26 10.85 4.42
C ASP A 494 -4.44 9.88 4.69
N THR A 495 -4.68 9.48 5.94
CA THR A 495 -5.85 8.66 6.32
C THR A 495 -7.16 9.34 5.92
N ARG A 496 -7.30 10.64 6.19
CA ARG A 496 -8.49 11.40 5.82
C ARG A 496 -8.69 11.41 4.29
N THR A 497 -7.62 11.59 3.54
CA THR A 497 -7.66 11.60 2.06
C THR A 497 -8.11 10.23 1.53
N LEU A 498 -7.57 9.15 2.09
CA LEU A 498 -7.94 7.78 1.75
C LEU A 498 -9.41 7.47 2.05
N LEU A 499 -9.92 7.92 3.20
CA LEU A 499 -11.33 7.73 3.57
C LEU A 499 -12.28 8.53 2.65
N HIS A 500 -11.91 9.76 2.29
CA HIS A 500 -12.67 10.53 1.31
C HIS A 500 -12.68 9.86 -0.06
N GLY A 501 -11.53 9.35 -0.51
CA GLY A 501 -11.42 8.60 -1.76
C GLY A 501 -12.28 7.34 -1.75
N LEU A 502 -12.26 6.57 -0.66
CA LEU A 502 -13.07 5.37 -0.51
C LEU A 502 -14.58 5.69 -0.57
N ALA A 503 -15.03 6.73 0.16
CA ALA A 503 -16.42 7.16 0.11
C ALA A 503 -16.85 7.62 -1.30
N ALA A 504 -15.97 8.33 -2.00
CA ALA A 504 -16.21 8.76 -3.38
C ALA A 504 -16.33 7.56 -4.32
N ALA A 505 -15.40 6.59 -4.25
CA ALA A 505 -15.42 5.38 -5.07
C ALA A 505 -16.69 4.53 -4.83
N HIS A 506 -17.12 4.40 -3.58
CA HIS A 506 -18.39 3.73 -3.25
C HIS A 506 -19.59 4.45 -3.87
N THR A 507 -19.62 5.78 -3.78
CA THR A 507 -20.69 6.60 -4.35
C THR A 507 -20.71 6.47 -5.88
N ASP A 508 -19.55 6.51 -6.52
CA ASP A 508 -19.40 6.38 -7.98
C ASP A 508 -19.91 5.02 -8.47
N ARG A 509 -19.56 3.93 -7.78
CA ARG A 509 -20.09 2.59 -8.11
C ARG A 509 -21.62 2.54 -7.99
N LEU A 510 -22.16 3.01 -6.88
CA LEU A 510 -23.60 2.95 -6.60
C LEU A 510 -24.41 3.83 -7.55
N THR A 511 -23.90 5.00 -7.90
CA THR A 511 -24.54 5.91 -8.85
C THR A 511 -24.48 5.35 -10.27
N THR A 512 -23.31 4.88 -10.72
CA THR A 512 -23.13 4.28 -12.06
C THR A 512 -24.05 3.08 -12.25
N THR A 513 -24.09 2.16 -11.28
CA THR A 513 -24.98 0.99 -11.33
C THR A 513 -26.46 1.40 -11.34
N ALA A 514 -26.87 2.33 -10.47
CA ALA A 514 -28.25 2.80 -10.42
C ALA A 514 -28.69 3.49 -11.72
N GLU A 515 -27.85 4.35 -12.28
CA GLU A 515 -28.11 5.07 -13.54
C GLU A 515 -28.19 4.10 -14.72
N ALA A 516 -27.29 3.13 -14.80
CA ALA A 516 -27.30 2.12 -15.86
C ALA A 516 -28.59 1.28 -15.85
N TRP A 517 -29.02 0.82 -14.68
CA TRP A 517 -30.27 0.06 -14.54
C TRP A 517 -31.52 0.94 -14.72
N ALA A 518 -31.49 2.19 -14.28
CA ALA A 518 -32.59 3.14 -14.52
C ALA A 518 -32.76 3.43 -16.02
N ALA A 519 -31.67 3.59 -16.76
CA ALA A 519 -31.69 3.78 -18.20
C ALA A 519 -32.28 2.55 -18.94
N ALA A 520 -31.89 1.34 -18.53
CA ALA A 520 -32.47 0.12 -19.09
C ALA A 520 -33.97 -0.03 -18.77
N ALA A 521 -34.40 0.35 -17.57
CA ALA A 521 -35.80 0.25 -17.16
C ALA A 521 -36.71 1.32 -17.82
N ALA A 522 -36.20 2.52 -18.09
CA ALA A 522 -36.96 3.59 -18.73
C ALA A 522 -37.43 3.18 -20.13
N THR A 523 -36.56 2.57 -20.93
CA THR A 523 -36.89 2.17 -22.31
C THR A 523 -37.85 0.98 -22.34
N ALA A 524 -37.75 0.07 -21.37
CA ALA A 524 -38.68 -1.05 -21.23
C ALA A 524 -40.11 -0.57 -20.90
N ASN A 525 -40.25 0.54 -20.16
CA ASN A 525 -41.56 1.15 -19.91
C ASN A 525 -42.11 1.88 -21.14
N GLU A 526 -41.23 2.50 -21.95
CA GLU A 526 -41.61 3.10 -23.23
C GLU A 526 -42.08 2.04 -24.24
N SER A 527 -41.42 0.87 -24.28
CA SER A 527 -41.82 -0.27 -25.12
C SER A 527 -43.11 -0.95 -24.62
N ALA A 528 -43.32 -1.02 -23.30
CA ALA A 528 -44.52 -1.60 -22.69
C ALA A 528 -45.77 -0.69 -22.73
N GLY A 529 -45.58 0.63 -22.91
CA GLY A 529 -46.64 1.64 -22.97
C GLY A 529 -47.66 1.44 -24.09
N SER A 530 -47.43 0.49 -25.02
CA SER A 530 -48.40 0.11 -26.03
C SER A 530 -49.25 -1.12 -25.69
N ASN A 531 -48.97 -1.91 -24.64
CA ASN A 531 -49.67 -3.20 -24.45
C ASN A 531 -49.62 -3.92 -23.06
N SER A 532 -49.53 -3.27 -21.88
CA SER A 532 -49.89 -3.93 -20.57
C SER A 532 -49.89 -3.01 -19.34
N PRO A 533 -50.60 -3.38 -18.23
CA PRO A 533 -50.76 -2.53 -17.06
C PRO A 533 -49.46 -2.42 -16.25
N SER A 534 -49.17 -1.20 -15.78
CA SER A 534 -47.87 -0.83 -15.21
C SER A 534 -47.46 -1.64 -13.97
N LEU A 535 -46.23 -2.17 -13.98
CA LEU A 535 -45.51 -2.71 -12.82
C LEU A 535 -45.36 -1.70 -11.65
N ALA A 536 -45.63 -0.41 -11.89
CA ALA A 536 -45.65 0.64 -10.87
C ALA A 536 -46.62 0.34 -9.70
N ALA A 537 -47.70 -0.40 -9.95
CA ALA A 537 -48.66 -0.79 -8.92
C ALA A 537 -48.07 -1.75 -7.85
N ARG A 538 -46.97 -2.46 -8.16
CA ARG A 538 -46.38 -3.47 -7.27
C ARG A 538 -45.31 -2.92 -6.33
N ARG A 539 -44.89 -1.66 -6.49
CA ARG A 539 -43.85 -1.01 -5.67
C ARG A 539 -44.36 -0.39 -4.36
N GLN A 540 -45.66 -0.41 -4.09
CA GLN A 540 -46.19 -0.02 -2.77
C GLN A 540 -45.88 -1.14 -1.77
N ARG A 541 -44.79 -0.99 -1.00
CA ARG A 541 -44.52 -1.82 0.19
C ARG A 541 -45.75 -1.81 1.11
N PRO A 542 -46.22 -2.95 1.65
CA PRO A 542 -47.13 -2.90 2.78
C PRO A 542 -46.35 -2.30 3.96
N GLN A 543 -46.79 -1.12 4.43
CA GLN A 543 -46.33 -0.62 5.72
C GLN A 543 -46.75 -1.65 6.76
N LEU A 544 -45.78 -2.25 7.46
CA LEU A 544 -46.02 -2.97 8.70
C LEU A 544 -46.67 -1.99 9.68
N GLN A 545 -48.00 -1.98 9.73
CA GLN A 545 -48.73 -1.39 10.84
C GLN A 545 -48.33 -2.16 12.08
N ARG A 546 -47.64 -1.48 13.01
CA ARG A 546 -47.56 -1.92 14.40
C ARG A 546 -48.99 -2.15 14.87
N MET A 547 -49.31 -3.40 15.18
CA MET A 547 -50.45 -3.71 16.03
C MET A 547 -50.07 -3.18 17.42
N ASP A 548 -50.55 -1.98 17.74
CA ASP A 548 -50.69 -1.57 19.12
C ASP A 548 -51.87 -2.36 19.69
N ASP A 549 -51.56 -3.23 20.65
CA ASP A 549 -52.53 -3.97 21.44
C ASP A 549 -53.53 -2.99 22.09
N ARG A 550 -54.78 -3.02 21.63
CA ARG A 550 -55.90 -2.50 22.39
C ARG A 550 -56.33 -3.58 23.37
N GLU A 551 -55.92 -3.43 24.63
CA GLU A 551 -56.65 -3.98 25.76
C GLU A 551 -58.07 -3.41 25.72
N GLY A 552 -59.00 -4.22 25.23
CA GLY A 552 -60.43 -4.03 25.41
C GLY A 552 -60.82 -4.70 26.71
N ASP A 553 -60.93 -3.88 27.76
CA ASP A 553 -61.71 -4.20 28.95
C ASP A 553 -63.18 -4.25 28.52
N SER A 554 -63.80 -5.43 28.66
CA SER A 554 -65.24 -5.62 28.44
C SER A 554 -65.87 -6.06 29.75
N ASP A 555 -66.47 -5.08 30.42
CA ASP A 555 -67.49 -5.26 31.46
C ASP A 555 -68.78 -5.87 30.86
N ASP A 556 -69.40 -6.75 31.66
CA ASP A 556 -70.82 -7.14 31.78
C ASP A 556 -71.61 -7.69 30.57
N ASP A 557 -71.89 -9.00 30.55
CA ASP A 557 -73.13 -9.65 31.07
C ASP A 557 -73.14 -11.17 30.79
#